data_AF-A0A5Q0BGT7-F1
#
_entry.id   AF-A0A5Q0BGT7-F1
#
_cell.length_a   1.000
_cell.length_b   1.000
_cell.length_c   1.000
_cell.angle_alpha   90.00
_cell.angle_beta   90.00
_cell.angle_gamma   90.00
#
_symmetry.space_group_name_H-M   'P 1'
#
loop_
_entity.id
_entity.type
_entity.pdbx_description
1 polymer ?
#
loop_
_entity_poly.entity_id
_entity_poly.type
_entity_poly.pdbx_seq_one_letter_code
_entity_poly.pdbx_strand_id
1 'polypeptide(L)'
;MPLSSVAASAVNSQRGRSAEWVFTCDGNRITRLTNTAWKSGRKRAGLPDVRIHDLRHTFARRLRSVDVSQEDIAELLGHRYGTVTQHYSKAAIERLFSCLDKLADDDGNSAEMVLLRKAG
;
A
#
# COMPACT_ATOMS: atom_id res chain seq x y z
N MET A 1 -4.13 -10.74 4.15
CA MET A 1 -3.74 -9.32 3.99
C MET A 1 -4.95 -8.44 4.24
N PRO A 2 -5.03 -7.78 5.41
CA PRO A 2 -6.10 -6.81 5.67
C PRO A 2 -5.92 -5.55 4.80
N LEU A 3 -7.02 -4.82 4.59
CA LEU A 3 -7.05 -3.53 3.89
C LEU A 3 -7.43 -2.45 4.89
N SER A 4 -6.70 -1.33 4.90
CA SER A 4 -7.13 -0.15 5.65
C SER A 4 -8.46 0.37 5.12
N SER A 5 -9.20 1.14 5.92
CA SER A 5 -10.47 1.75 5.52
C SER A 5 -10.36 2.55 4.21
N VAL A 6 -9.27 3.31 4.05
CA VAL A 6 -8.96 4.08 2.83
C VAL A 6 -8.76 3.16 1.63
N ALA A 7 -7.95 2.10 1.77
CA ALA A 7 -7.71 1.15 0.69
C ALA A 7 -8.99 0.37 0.32
N ALA A 8 -9.77 -0.05 1.32
CA ALA A 8 -11.04 -0.73 1.14
C ALA A 8 -12.05 0.16 0.43
N SER A 9 -12.15 1.44 0.80
CA SER A 9 -13.00 2.43 0.12
C SER A 9 -12.61 2.59 -1.34
N ALA A 10 -11.30 2.75 -1.63
CA ALA A 10 -10.80 2.84 -2.99
C ALA A 10 -11.14 1.58 -3.82
N VAL A 11 -10.94 0.39 -3.27
CA VAL A 11 -11.29 -0.89 -3.93
C VAL A 11 -12.80 -0.99 -4.17
N ASN A 12 -13.61 -0.72 -3.14
CA ASN A 12 -15.05 -0.84 -3.21
C ASN A 12 -15.66 0.15 -4.21
N SER A 13 -15.08 1.35 -4.35
CA SER A 13 -15.50 2.34 -5.36
C SER A 13 -15.34 1.84 -6.81
N GLN A 14 -14.52 0.82 -7.03
CA GLN A 14 -14.27 0.25 -8.36
C GLN A 14 -15.04 -1.05 -8.61
N ARG A 15 -15.62 -1.67 -7.57
CA ARG A 15 -16.39 -2.91 -7.72
C ARG A 15 -17.62 -2.67 -8.59
N GLY A 16 -18.00 -3.69 -9.35
CA GLY A 16 -19.14 -3.63 -10.29
C GLY A 16 -18.83 -2.98 -11.65
N ARG A 17 -17.66 -2.36 -11.82
CA ARG A 17 -17.23 -1.77 -13.12
C ARG A 17 -16.71 -2.79 -14.13
N SER A 18 -16.31 -3.96 -13.65
CA SER A 18 -15.90 -5.12 -14.46
C SER A 18 -16.37 -6.39 -13.75
N ALA A 19 -16.69 -7.42 -14.52
CA ALA A 19 -17.13 -8.71 -14.00
C ALA A 19 -16.00 -9.49 -13.29
N GLU A 20 -14.74 -9.24 -13.66
CA GLU A 20 -13.59 -10.04 -13.20
C GLU A 20 -12.55 -9.23 -12.43
N TRP A 21 -12.26 -7.99 -12.86
CA TRP A 21 -11.12 -7.21 -12.36
C TRP A 21 -11.56 -5.97 -11.58
N VAL A 22 -10.91 -5.69 -10.45
CA VAL A 22 -11.23 -4.49 -9.66
C VAL A 22 -10.75 -3.21 -10.35
N PHE A 23 -9.56 -3.24 -10.97
CA PHE A 23 -9.00 -2.08 -11.68
C PHE A 23 -8.81 -2.42 -13.15
N THR A 24 -9.47 -1.66 -14.03
CA THR A 24 -9.40 -1.83 -15.48
C THR A 24 -9.09 -0.51 -16.19
N CYS A 25 -8.58 -0.63 -17.41
CA CYS A 25 -8.46 0.47 -18.37
C CYS A 25 -9.14 0.00 -19.65
N ASP A 26 -10.16 0.72 -20.11
CA ASP A 26 -10.94 0.38 -21.30
C ASP A 26 -11.42 -1.08 -21.32
N GLY A 27 -11.94 -1.54 -20.16
CA GLY A 27 -12.42 -2.92 -19.97
C GLY A 27 -11.32 -3.97 -19.79
N ASN A 28 -10.05 -3.65 -20.03
CA ASN A 28 -8.94 -4.57 -19.92
C ASN A 28 -8.27 -4.48 -18.55
N ARG A 29 -7.75 -5.61 -18.05
CA ARG A 29 -6.97 -5.63 -16.80
C ARG A 29 -5.72 -4.77 -16.93
N ILE A 30 -5.37 -4.06 -15.86
CA ILE A 30 -4.09 -3.35 -15.79
C ILE A 30 -2.98 -4.37 -15.55
N THR A 31 -2.04 -4.50 -16.48
CA THR A 31 -0.92 -5.46 -16.39
C THR A 31 0.36 -4.85 -15.79
N ARG A 32 0.48 -3.52 -15.83
CA ARG A 32 1.63 -2.78 -15.30
C ARG A 32 1.16 -1.56 -14.53
N LEU A 33 1.70 -1.41 -13.32
CA LEU A 33 1.40 -0.25 -12.48
C LEU A 33 2.11 1.02 -12.96
N THR A 34 3.29 0.92 -13.58
CA THR A 34 4.07 2.06 -14.09
C THR A 34 3.58 2.59 -15.44
N ASN A 35 2.26 2.61 -15.63
CA ASN A 35 1.59 3.02 -16.86
C ASN A 35 1.39 4.55 -16.96
N THR A 36 0.74 5.00 -18.02
CA THR A 36 0.46 6.43 -18.28
C THR A 36 -0.41 7.07 -17.20
N ALA A 37 -1.37 6.33 -16.63
CA ALA A 37 -2.21 6.83 -15.56
C ALA A 37 -1.39 7.11 -14.29
N TRP A 38 -0.45 6.23 -13.93
CA TRP A 38 0.51 6.46 -12.85
C TRP A 38 1.39 7.69 -13.10
N LYS A 39 2.00 7.78 -14.29
CA LYS A 39 2.86 8.91 -14.67
C LYS A 39 2.10 10.25 -14.61
N SER A 40 0.85 10.25 -15.04
CA SER A 40 -0.01 11.42 -15.01
C SER A 40 -0.45 11.75 -13.58
N GLY A 41 -0.81 10.74 -12.78
CA GLY A 41 -1.20 10.89 -11.38
C GLY A 41 -0.12 11.52 -10.53
N ARG A 42 1.12 11.01 -10.61
CA ARG A 42 2.25 11.57 -9.87
C ARG A 42 2.60 13.00 -10.29
N LYS A 43 2.44 13.35 -11.57
CA LYS A 43 2.62 14.73 -12.06
C LYS A 43 1.56 15.67 -11.48
N ARG A 44 0.29 15.26 -11.47
CA ARG A 44 -0.81 16.04 -10.87
C ARG A 44 -0.63 16.22 -9.35
N ALA A 45 -0.06 15.24 -8.68
CA ALA A 45 0.25 15.31 -7.26
C ALA A 45 1.52 16.14 -6.93
N GLY A 46 2.19 16.74 -7.92
CA GLY A 46 3.43 17.49 -7.70
C GLY A 46 4.66 16.62 -7.39
N LEU A 47 4.59 15.32 -7.70
CA LEU A 47 5.60 14.31 -7.36
C LEU A 47 6.14 13.61 -8.64
N PRO A 48 6.70 14.35 -9.62
CA PRO A 48 7.06 13.78 -10.92
C PRO A 48 8.16 12.70 -10.85
N ASP A 49 8.99 12.71 -9.82
CA ASP A 49 10.13 11.80 -9.70
C ASP A 49 9.84 10.56 -8.84
N VAL A 50 8.68 10.53 -8.16
CA VAL A 50 8.29 9.39 -7.32
C VAL A 50 8.11 8.14 -8.16
N ARG A 51 8.74 7.06 -7.71
CA ARG A 51 8.61 5.70 -8.24
C ARG A 51 7.61 4.93 -7.40
N ILE A 52 7.04 3.88 -7.99
CA ILE A 52 6.06 3.05 -7.27
C ILE A 52 6.67 2.33 -6.06
N HIS A 53 7.95 1.96 -6.14
CA HIS A 53 8.67 1.36 -5.02
C HIS A 53 8.88 2.33 -3.87
N ASP A 54 8.96 3.63 -4.13
CA ASP A 54 9.09 4.65 -3.08
C ASP A 54 7.83 4.70 -2.22
N LEU A 55 6.64 4.45 -2.80
CA LEU A 55 5.39 4.31 -2.04
C LEU A 55 5.44 3.11 -1.09
N ARG A 56 5.98 1.97 -1.56
CA ARG A 56 6.16 0.77 -0.75
C ARG A 56 7.14 1.02 0.41
N HIS A 57 8.25 1.70 0.13
CA HIS A 57 9.23 2.07 1.16
C HIS A 57 8.65 3.07 2.16
N THR A 58 7.87 4.04 1.70
CA THR A 58 7.19 5.03 2.56
C THR A 58 6.20 4.34 3.49
N PHE A 59 5.40 3.40 2.98
CA PHE A 59 4.50 2.61 3.81
C PHE A 59 5.23 1.84 4.90
N ALA A 60 6.30 1.12 4.55
CA ALA A 60 7.12 0.39 5.51
C ALA A 60 7.79 1.31 6.55
N ARG A 61 8.24 2.49 6.13
CA ARG A 61 8.85 3.48 7.03
C ARG A 61 7.83 4.01 8.03
N ARG A 62 6.64 4.41 7.58
CA ARG A 62 5.60 4.93 8.48
C ARG A 62 5.10 3.89 9.48
N LEU A 63 5.03 2.62 9.08
CA LEU A 63 4.72 1.55 10.04
C LEU A 63 5.84 1.40 11.09
N ARG A 64 7.10 1.52 10.67
CA ARG A 64 8.24 1.51 11.61
C ARG A 64 8.22 2.70 12.57
N SER A 65 7.79 3.89 12.13
CA SER A 65 7.73 5.08 12.99
C SER A 65 6.63 5.00 14.07
N VAL A 66 5.66 4.10 13.92
CA VAL A 66 4.61 3.81 14.92
C VAL A 66 4.84 2.46 15.62
N ASP A 67 6.11 2.05 15.72
CA ASP A 67 6.59 0.86 16.45
C ASP A 67 5.92 -0.46 16.00
N VAL A 68 5.65 -0.61 14.69
CA VAL A 68 5.25 -1.91 14.13
C VAL A 68 6.49 -2.77 13.90
N SER A 69 6.40 -4.06 14.27
CA SER A 69 7.52 -5.00 14.16
C SER A 69 7.92 -5.23 12.71
N GLN A 70 9.19 -5.60 12.47
CA GLN A 70 9.65 -5.90 11.11
C GLN A 70 8.96 -7.13 10.50
N GLU A 71 8.58 -8.09 11.34
CA GLU A 71 7.82 -9.28 10.95
C GLU A 71 6.44 -8.89 10.43
N ASP A 72 5.70 -8.07 11.20
CA ASP A 72 4.38 -7.58 10.81
C ASP A 72 4.46 -6.66 9.57
N ILE A 73 5.49 -5.82 9.45
CA ILE A 73 5.72 -4.99 8.26
C ILE A 73 5.94 -5.87 7.02
N ALA A 74 6.77 -6.91 7.12
CA ALA A 74 7.02 -7.81 6.02
C ALA A 74 5.77 -8.61 5.64
N GLU A 75 4.98 -9.04 6.63
CA GLU A 75 3.67 -9.66 6.43
C GLU A 75 2.72 -8.69 5.70
N LEU A 76 2.60 -7.43 6.14
CA LEU A 76 1.80 -6.36 5.50
C LEU A 76 2.28 -5.95 4.10
N LEU A 77 3.56 -6.13 3.80
CA LEU A 77 4.11 -5.95 2.45
C LEU A 77 3.87 -7.15 1.53
N GLY A 78 3.35 -8.25 2.07
CA GLY A 78 3.10 -9.49 1.35
C GLY A 78 4.37 -10.28 1.07
N HIS A 79 5.45 -10.05 1.85
CA HIS A 79 6.62 -10.91 1.81
C HIS A 79 6.22 -12.26 2.40
N ARG A 80 6.21 -13.30 1.55
CA ARG A 80 6.01 -14.67 2.04
C ARG A 80 7.33 -15.17 2.62
N TYR A 81 7.43 -15.27 3.94
CA TYR A 81 8.42 -16.14 4.54
C TYR A 81 7.91 -17.58 4.42
N GLY A 82 8.61 -18.40 3.63
CA GLY A 82 8.59 -19.87 3.59
C GLY A 82 7.31 -20.67 3.96
N THR A 83 6.90 -21.52 3.01
CA THR A 83 5.94 -22.65 3.09
C THR A 83 4.45 -22.30 3.19
N VAL A 84 3.68 -22.92 2.29
CA VAL A 84 2.34 -22.58 1.77
C VAL A 84 1.17 -22.77 2.78
N THR A 85 1.42 -22.82 4.08
CA THR A 85 0.35 -23.05 5.07
C THR A 85 0.45 -22.11 6.27
N GLN A 86 0.63 -20.81 6.05
CA GLN A 86 0.24 -19.83 7.06
C GLN A 86 -1.28 -19.68 7.04
N HIS A 87 -1.95 -20.49 7.87
CA HIS A 87 -3.29 -20.14 8.31
C HIS A 87 -3.18 -18.82 9.08
N TYR A 88 -3.58 -17.72 8.44
CA TYR A 88 -3.80 -16.45 9.11
C TYR A 88 -4.92 -16.68 10.12
N SER A 89 -4.55 -16.94 11.38
CA SER A 89 -5.52 -17.04 12.46
C SER A 89 -6.29 -15.72 12.56
N LYS A 90 -7.50 -15.75 13.09
CA LYS A 90 -8.29 -14.54 13.35
C LYS A 90 -7.47 -13.50 14.13
N ALA A 91 -6.73 -13.95 15.15
CA ALA A 91 -5.84 -13.12 15.95
C ALA A 91 -4.69 -12.49 15.13
N ALA A 92 -4.13 -13.22 14.14
CA ALA A 92 -3.13 -12.65 13.25
C ALA A 92 -3.74 -11.55 12.38
N ILE A 93 -4.94 -11.76 11.84
CA ILE A 93 -5.64 -10.76 11.03
C ILE A 93 -5.97 -9.52 11.88
N GLU A 94 -6.49 -9.71 13.09
CA GLU A 94 -6.79 -8.62 14.04
C GLU A 94 -5.53 -7.81 14.38
N ARG A 95 -4.40 -8.47 14.66
CA ARG A 95 -3.10 -7.80 14.89
C ARG A 95 -2.69 -6.91 13.71
N LEU A 96 -2.82 -7.43 12.49
CA LEU A 96 -2.45 -6.68 11.29
C LEU A 96 -3.39 -5.47 11.06
N PHE A 97 -4.68 -5.58 11.39
CA PHE A 97 -5.59 -4.43 11.40
C PHE A 97 -5.16 -3.37 12.42
N SER A 98 -4.86 -3.78 13.66
CA SER A 98 -4.36 -2.84 14.68
C SER A 98 -3.06 -2.14 14.25
N CYS A 99 -2.19 -2.80 13.49
CA CYS A 99 -0.99 -2.16 12.94
C CYS A 99 -1.32 -1.12 11.86
N LEU A 100 -2.37 -1.34 11.06
CA LEU A 100 -2.84 -0.37 10.07
C LEU A 100 -3.54 0.82 10.73
N ASP A 101 -4.28 0.60 11.81
CA ASP A 101 -4.99 1.68 12.52
C ASP A 101 -4.01 2.67 13.15
N LYS A 102 -2.87 2.19 13.68
CA LYS A 102 -1.78 3.07 14.14
C LYS A 102 -1.28 4.04 13.07
N LEU A 103 -1.37 3.68 11.79
CA LEU A 103 -0.99 4.54 10.67
C LEU A 103 -2.08 5.57 10.34
N ALA A 104 -3.35 5.27 10.63
CA ALA A 104 -4.46 6.20 10.42
C ALA A 104 -4.49 7.30 11.48
N ASP A 105 -4.04 6.99 12.70
CA ASP A 105 -3.96 7.93 13.83
C ASP A 105 -2.68 8.81 13.79
N ASP A 106 -1.69 8.47 12.97
CA ASP A 106 -0.50 9.31 12.72
C ASP A 106 -0.83 10.34 11.64
N ASP A 107 -1.26 11.54 12.07
CA ASP A 107 -1.63 12.70 11.23
C ASP A 107 -0.49 13.25 10.33
N GLY A 108 0.64 12.53 10.21
CA GLY A 108 1.80 12.95 9.43
C GLY A 108 2.56 14.15 10.02
N ASN A 109 2.26 14.54 11.26
CA ASN A 109 2.99 15.58 11.98
C ASN A 109 4.33 15.09 12.55
N SER A 110 4.54 13.77 12.54
CA SER A 110 5.86 13.14 12.62
C SER A 110 6.62 13.49 11.34
N ALA A 111 7.25 14.67 11.32
CA ALA A 111 8.06 15.20 10.23
C ALA A 111 9.30 14.33 9.97
N GLU A 112 9.11 13.08 9.54
CA GLU A 112 10.19 12.23 9.08
C GLU A 112 10.44 12.56 7.61
N MET A 113 11.55 13.25 7.39
CA MET A 113 12.04 13.65 6.07
C MET A 113 12.24 12.41 5.18
N VAL A 114 11.25 12.11 4.33
CA VAL A 114 11.42 11.15 3.23
C VAL A 114 12.31 11.83 2.19
N LEU A 115 13.61 11.51 2.24
CA LEU A 115 14.58 11.89 1.21
C LEU A 115 14.16 11.22 -0.11
N LEU A 116 13.39 11.95 -0.92
CA LEU A 116 13.17 11.61 -2.32
C LEU A 116 14.51 11.78 -3.05
N ARG A 117 15.17 10.65 -3.33
CA ARG A 117 16.42 10.66 -4.09
C ARG A 117 16.10 11.12 -5.51
N LYS A 118 16.54 12.34 -5.84
CA LYS A 118 16.51 12.89 -7.20
C LYS A 118 17.24 11.90 -8.12
N ALA A 119 16.54 11.31 -9.07
CA ALA A 119 17.18 10.52 -10.11
C ALA A 119 17.81 11.50 -11.11
N GLY A 120 19.13 11.42 -11.27
CA GLY A 120 19.85 12.07 -12.36
C GLY A 120 19.56 11.42 -13.70
#